data_AF-K2CQC6-F1
#
_entry.id   AF-K2CQC6-F1
#
_cell.length_a   1.000
_cell.length_b   1.000
_cell.length_c   1.000
_cell.angle_alpha   90.00
_cell.angle_beta   90.00
_cell.angle_gamma   90.00
#
_symmetry.space_group_name_H-M   'P 1'
#
loop_
_entity.id
_entity.type
_entity.pdbx_description
1 polymer ?
#
loop_
_entity_poly.entity_id
_entity_poly.type
_entity_poly.pdbx_seq_one_letter_code
_entity_poly.pdbx_strand_id
1 'polypeptide(L)'
;MNKRILITIVVAAGVLLLGALIILIIVLRRQPVVDSTSTNTNINTTTTQTNTAVTTNTNAVVTNDATTNTIVPALDDESALRRVINNFSERFGSYSTDTNYENIELTRSLMTETMSKTADSIINKDEQKQTEFYSIESKVMNTTLTDYTPDATGATAEVSVRQTIIAGQANPSYQNKTARLTLVKVKDTWKVDSFRWL
;
A
#
# COMPACT_ATOMS: atom_id res chain seq x y z
N MET A 1 41.19 6.92 -54.56
CA MET A 1 41.10 7.06 -53.09
C MET A 1 41.92 5.95 -52.44
N ASN A 2 42.85 6.28 -51.55
CA ASN A 2 43.81 5.32 -51.02
C ASN A 2 43.12 4.39 -50.01
N LYS A 3 43.23 3.07 -50.19
CA LYS A 3 42.57 2.07 -49.33
C LYS A 3 42.84 2.26 -47.83
N ARG A 4 44.00 2.84 -47.48
CA ARG A 4 44.38 3.20 -46.10
C ARG A 4 43.57 4.36 -45.53
N ILE A 5 43.26 5.37 -46.34
CA ILE A 5 42.44 6.53 -45.93
C ILE A 5 40.99 6.10 -45.70
N LEU A 6 40.47 5.19 -46.53
CA LEU A 6 39.11 4.65 -46.36
C LEU A 6 38.95 3.91 -45.02
N ILE A 7 39.93 3.08 -44.63
CA ILE A 7 39.89 2.32 -43.38
C ILE A 7 39.91 3.27 -42.16
N THR A 8 40.76 4.31 -42.18
CA THR A 8 40.82 5.29 -41.09
C THR A 8 39.50 6.03 -40.90
N ILE A 9 38.80 6.37 -41.99
CA ILE A 9 37.50 7.05 -41.93
C ILE A 9 36.43 6.13 -41.33
N VAL A 10 36.41 4.84 -41.72
CA VAL A 10 35.44 3.87 -41.20
C VAL A 10 35.63 3.62 -39.70
N VAL A 11 36.89 3.49 -39.25
CA VAL A 11 37.20 3.31 -37.82
C VAL A 11 36.82 4.57 -37.03
N ALA A 12 37.15 5.76 -37.53
CA ALA A 12 36.79 7.02 -36.87
C ALA A 12 35.27 7.21 -36.77
N ALA A 13 34.52 6.87 -37.81
CA ALA A 13 33.06 6.91 -37.80
C ALA A 13 32.45 5.92 -36.80
N GLY A 14 33.02 4.72 -36.67
CA GLY A 14 32.58 3.72 -35.70
C GLY A 14 32.77 4.18 -34.25
N VAL A 15 33.91 4.80 -33.94
CA VAL A 15 34.19 5.35 -32.60
C VAL A 15 33.24 6.51 -32.27
N LEU A 16 32.95 7.38 -33.24
CA LEU A 16 31.99 8.47 -33.06
C LEU A 16 30.56 7.96 -32.81
N LEU A 17 30.12 6.93 -33.54
CA LEU A 17 28.81 6.32 -33.34
C LEU A 17 28.68 5.64 -31.97
N LEU A 18 29.72 4.94 -31.52
CA LEU A 18 29.76 4.34 -30.18
C LEU A 18 29.69 5.41 -29.07
N GLY A 19 30.44 6.51 -29.23
CA GLY A 19 30.39 7.62 -28.28
C GLY A 19 29.00 8.26 -28.20
N ALA A 20 28.36 8.49 -29.35
CA ALA A 20 27.00 9.04 -29.41
C ALA A 20 25.97 8.11 -28.75
N LEU A 21 26.09 6.79 -28.94
CA LEU A 21 25.20 5.80 -28.33
C LEU A 21 25.34 5.78 -26.80
N ILE A 22 26.56 5.88 -26.27
CA ILE A 22 26.81 5.93 -24.82
C ILE A 22 26.20 7.20 -24.21
N ILE A 23 26.37 8.36 -24.85
CA ILE A 23 25.79 9.63 -24.40
C ILE A 23 24.25 9.54 -24.41
N LEU A 24 23.67 8.96 -25.46
CA LEU A 24 22.22 8.76 -25.57
C LEU A 24 21.66 7.90 -24.41
N ILE A 25 22.35 6.81 -24.07
CA ILE A 25 21.94 5.93 -22.95
C ILE A 25 22.03 6.68 -21.61
N ILE A 26 23.05 7.52 -21.41
CA ILE A 26 23.19 8.32 -20.18
C ILE A 26 22.06 9.34 -20.08
N VAL A 27 21.71 10.03 -21.16
CA VAL A 27 20.61 11.01 -21.16
C VAL A 27 19.26 10.36 -20.92
N LEU A 28 18.99 9.19 -21.52
CA LEU A 28 17.74 8.44 -21.33
C LEU A 28 17.59 7.86 -19.91
N ARG A 29 18.69 7.70 -19.17
CA ARG A 29 18.69 7.16 -17.80
C ARG A 29 18.69 8.23 -16.71
N ARG A 30 18.78 9.52 -17.04
CA ARG A 30 18.67 10.62 -16.07
C ARG A 30 17.21 10.79 -15.67
N GLN A 31 16.82 10.18 -14.55
CA GLN A 31 15.59 10.59 -13.85
C GLN A 31 15.80 11.98 -13.24
N PRO A 32 14.78 12.85 -13.23
CA PRO A 32 14.87 14.14 -12.53
C PRO A 32 15.12 13.89 -11.04
N VAL A 33 16.27 14.36 -10.55
CA VAL A 33 16.52 14.46 -9.11
C VAL A 33 15.58 15.56 -8.60
N VAL A 34 14.54 15.15 -7.89
CA VAL A 34 13.68 16.09 -7.16
C VAL A 34 14.41 16.39 -5.86
N ASP A 35 15.02 17.58 -5.76
CA ASP A 35 15.57 18.09 -4.50
C ASP A 35 14.44 18.24 -3.49
N SER A 36 14.27 17.21 -2.64
CA SER A 36 13.37 17.25 -1.51
C SER A 36 14.12 17.85 -0.32
N THR A 37 14.20 19.18 -0.29
CA THR A 37 14.56 19.92 0.92
C THR A 37 13.39 19.83 1.89
N SER A 38 13.34 18.76 2.70
CA SER A 38 12.44 18.67 3.85
C SER A 38 13.09 19.38 5.04
N THR A 39 12.68 20.61 5.27
CA THR A 39 12.94 21.31 6.53
C THR A 39 12.04 20.71 7.60
N ASN A 40 12.61 19.91 8.50
CA ASN A 40 11.93 19.44 9.70
C ASN A 40 11.69 20.62 10.65
N THR A 41 10.49 21.18 10.62
CA THR A 41 9.99 22.05 11.69
C THR A 41 9.38 21.16 12.76
N ASN A 42 10.12 20.95 13.85
CA ASN A 42 9.59 20.39 15.10
C ASN A 42 8.54 21.35 15.66
N ILE A 43 7.28 20.93 15.67
CA ILE A 43 6.22 21.58 16.44
C ILE A 43 5.97 20.73 17.67
N ASN A 44 6.58 21.12 18.79
CA ASN A 44 6.18 20.66 20.11
C ASN A 44 4.87 21.37 20.48
N THR A 45 3.74 20.67 20.37
CA THR A 45 2.47 21.12 20.96
C THR A 45 2.24 20.34 22.25
N THR A 46 2.63 20.94 23.37
CA THR A 46 2.26 20.49 24.71
C THR A 46 0.79 20.80 24.94
N THR A 47 -0.08 19.79 24.93
CA THR A 47 -1.44 19.90 25.45
C THR A 47 -1.44 19.67 26.96
N THR A 48 -1.54 20.76 27.70
CA THR A 48 -1.80 20.77 29.14
C THR A 48 -3.18 20.18 29.41
N GLN A 49 -3.20 19.04 30.11
CA GLN A 49 -4.41 18.41 30.63
C GLN A 49 -4.78 19.11 31.95
N THR A 50 -5.82 19.93 31.93
CA THR A 50 -6.37 20.53 33.16
C THR A 50 -7.50 19.65 33.66
N ASN A 51 -7.26 18.98 34.79
CA ASN A 51 -8.29 18.34 35.60
C ASN A 51 -9.23 19.42 36.18
N THR A 52 -10.52 19.32 35.87
CA THR A 52 -11.56 20.00 36.66
C THR A 52 -12.73 19.06 36.94
N ALA A 53 -12.79 18.70 38.23
CA ALA A 53 -13.94 18.41 39.07
C ALA A 53 -15.03 17.44 38.60
N VAL A 54 -15.13 16.36 39.39
CA VAL A 54 -16.32 15.55 39.64
C VAL A 54 -17.49 16.44 40.08
N THR A 55 -18.62 16.31 39.40
CA THR A 55 -19.94 16.75 39.92
C THR A 55 -20.95 15.62 39.80
N THR A 56 -21.23 15.06 40.97
CA THR A 56 -22.42 14.35 41.45
C THR A 56 -23.56 14.08 40.46
N ASN A 57 -23.83 12.79 40.24
CA ASN A 57 -25.08 12.28 39.67
C ASN A 57 -26.26 12.60 40.60
N THR A 58 -27.21 13.39 40.11
CA THR A 58 -28.56 13.49 40.68
C THR A 58 -29.53 12.93 39.65
N ASN A 59 -30.19 11.82 40.01
CA ASN A 59 -31.30 11.26 39.25
C ASN A 59 -32.44 12.28 39.16
N ALA A 60 -32.78 12.70 37.94
CA ALA A 60 -34.05 13.34 37.63
C ALA A 60 -34.76 12.49 36.56
N VAL A 61 -35.74 11.73 37.01
CA VAL A 61 -36.75 11.07 36.18
C VAL A 61 -37.77 12.12 35.77
N VAL A 62 -37.87 12.48 34.48
CA VAL A 62 -39.12 13.03 33.89
C VAL A 62 -39.18 12.72 32.38
N THR A 63 -40.02 11.72 32.06
CA THR A 63 -40.91 11.51 30.89
C THR A 63 -40.45 11.64 29.42
N ASN A 64 -40.81 10.60 28.66
CA ASN A 64 -40.96 10.49 27.21
C ASN A 64 -41.49 11.77 26.53
N ASP A 65 -40.83 12.24 25.47
CA ASP A 65 -41.28 12.07 24.09
C ASP A 65 -40.35 12.77 23.07
N ALA A 66 -40.48 12.35 21.81
CA ALA A 66 -39.80 12.83 20.60
C ALA A 66 -38.40 12.24 20.30
N THR A 67 -38.45 11.11 19.61
CA THR A 67 -37.48 10.63 18.62
C THR A 67 -36.89 11.76 17.76
N THR A 68 -35.72 12.26 18.13
CA THR A 68 -34.73 12.71 17.13
C THR A 68 -33.83 11.52 16.87
N ASN A 69 -34.21 10.70 15.89
CA ASN A 69 -33.24 9.89 15.15
C ASN A 69 -32.17 10.88 14.66
N THR A 70 -31.06 10.97 15.36
CA THR A 70 -29.83 11.48 14.77
C THR A 70 -29.52 10.50 13.66
N ILE A 71 -29.94 10.84 12.45
CA ILE A 71 -29.55 10.14 11.24
C ILE A 71 -28.05 10.39 11.15
N VAL A 72 -27.26 9.50 11.75
CA VAL A 72 -25.86 9.34 11.39
C VAL A 72 -25.91 9.16 9.87
N PRO A 73 -25.33 10.08 9.08
CA PRO A 73 -25.36 9.93 7.63
C PRO A 73 -24.81 8.55 7.33
N ALA A 74 -25.59 7.74 6.60
CA ALA A 74 -25.15 6.43 6.16
C ALA A 74 -23.76 6.62 5.54
N LEU A 75 -22.76 5.98 6.14
CA LEU A 75 -21.40 6.03 5.63
C LEU A 75 -21.49 5.60 4.16
N ASP A 76 -21.06 6.47 3.25
CA ASP A 76 -21.00 6.17 1.83
C ASP A 76 -20.31 4.81 1.65
N ASP A 77 -21.05 3.84 1.09
CA ASP A 77 -20.63 2.44 1.01
C ASP A 77 -19.35 2.30 0.18
N GLU A 78 -19.17 3.18 -0.82
CA GLU A 78 -17.93 3.26 -1.61
C GLU A 78 -16.75 3.69 -0.73
N SER A 79 -16.93 4.73 0.09
CA SER A 79 -15.92 5.19 1.03
C SER A 79 -15.57 4.13 2.07
N ALA A 80 -16.55 3.36 2.55
CA ALA A 80 -16.32 2.24 3.47
C ALA A 80 -15.50 1.13 2.78
N LEU A 81 -15.88 0.76 1.56
CA LEU A 81 -15.19 -0.23 0.74
C LEU A 81 -13.73 0.16 0.49
N ARG A 82 -13.47 1.42 0.10
CA ARG A 82 -12.11 1.95 -0.13
C ARG A 82 -11.25 1.90 1.12
N ARG A 83 -11.82 2.20 2.30
CA ARG A 83 -11.10 2.08 3.58
C ARG A 83 -10.65 0.65 3.85
N VAL A 84 -11.54 -0.32 3.63
CA VAL A 84 -11.22 -1.75 3.80
C VAL A 84 -10.11 -2.15 2.82
N ILE A 85 -10.25 -1.81 1.54
CA ILE A 85 -9.26 -2.13 0.49
C ILE A 85 -7.88 -1.58 0.84
N ASN A 86 -7.80 -0.30 1.22
CA ASN A 86 -6.53 0.36 1.50
C ASN A 86 -5.88 -0.24 2.75
N ASN A 87 -6.63 -0.34 3.85
CA ASN A 87 -6.10 -0.87 5.10
C ASN A 87 -5.66 -2.33 4.97
N PHE A 88 -6.46 -3.14 4.28
CA PHE A 88 -6.11 -4.52 3.98
C PHE A 88 -4.83 -4.59 3.12
N SER A 89 -4.76 -3.83 2.03
CA SER A 89 -3.62 -3.91 1.10
C SER A 89 -2.31 -3.46 1.74
N GLU A 90 -2.33 -2.42 2.59
CA GLU A 90 -1.15 -1.98 3.33
C GLU A 90 -0.70 -3.02 4.35
N ARG A 91 -1.62 -3.51 5.18
CA ARG A 91 -1.27 -4.49 6.22
C ARG A 91 -0.92 -5.86 5.65
N PHE A 92 -1.77 -6.43 4.80
CA PHE A 92 -1.52 -7.73 4.18
C PHE A 92 -0.28 -7.70 3.27
N GLY A 93 -0.03 -6.58 2.59
CA GLY A 93 1.16 -6.38 1.76
C GLY A 93 2.43 -6.09 2.55
N SER A 94 2.35 -5.82 3.87
CA SER A 94 3.50 -5.54 4.73
C SER A 94 3.72 -6.70 5.69
N TYR A 95 4.88 -7.34 5.70
CA TYR A 95 5.16 -8.40 6.66
C TYR A 95 6.65 -8.52 6.91
N SER A 96 7.01 -9.15 8.04
CA SER A 96 8.38 -9.41 8.41
C SER A 96 8.49 -10.83 8.97
N THR A 97 9.60 -11.50 8.65
CA THR A 97 9.97 -12.78 9.26
C THR A 97 10.18 -12.64 10.78
N ASP A 98 10.69 -11.50 11.24
CA ASP A 98 11.00 -11.27 12.67
C ASP A 98 9.75 -11.04 13.52
N THR A 99 8.65 -10.60 12.92
CA THR A 99 7.36 -10.43 13.60
C THR A 99 6.40 -11.57 13.31
N ASN A 100 6.89 -12.68 12.75
CA ASN A 100 6.09 -13.86 12.42
C ASN A 100 4.80 -13.50 11.65
N TYR A 101 4.93 -12.64 10.63
CA TYR A 101 3.82 -12.24 9.75
C TYR A 101 2.62 -11.57 10.47
N GLU A 102 2.83 -10.97 11.65
CA GLU A 102 1.76 -10.36 12.47
C GLU A 102 0.79 -9.46 11.69
N ASN A 103 1.29 -8.67 10.75
CA ASN A 103 0.44 -7.80 9.94
C ASN A 103 -0.59 -8.55 9.09
N ILE A 104 -0.24 -9.74 8.59
CA ILE A 104 -1.19 -10.61 7.87
C ILE A 104 -2.24 -11.11 8.86
N GLU A 105 -1.84 -11.51 10.07
CA GLU A 105 -2.77 -11.93 11.14
C GLU A 105 -3.72 -10.81 11.57
N LEU A 106 -3.27 -9.57 11.63
CA LEU A 106 -4.12 -8.42 11.97
C LEU A 106 -5.20 -8.14 10.92
N THR A 107 -5.09 -8.71 9.70
CA THR A 107 -6.10 -8.53 8.65
C THR A 107 -7.17 -9.63 8.62
N ARG A 108 -7.11 -10.64 9.49
CA ARG A 108 -8.05 -11.78 9.51
C ARG A 108 -9.50 -11.37 9.63
N SER A 109 -9.80 -10.33 10.40
CA SER A 109 -11.17 -9.81 10.58
C SER A 109 -11.76 -9.27 9.26
N LEU A 110 -10.90 -8.80 8.35
CA LEU A 110 -11.24 -8.26 7.04
C LEU A 110 -11.34 -9.35 5.96
N MET A 111 -10.98 -10.60 6.25
CA MET A 111 -10.99 -11.69 5.28
C MET A 111 -12.29 -12.49 5.32
N THR A 112 -12.63 -13.12 4.19
CA THR A 112 -13.49 -14.31 4.17
C THR A 112 -12.71 -15.53 4.69
N GLU A 113 -13.41 -16.64 4.91
CA GLU A 113 -12.75 -17.91 5.26
C GLU A 113 -11.82 -18.38 4.13
N THR A 114 -12.23 -18.19 2.87
CA THR A 114 -11.42 -18.52 1.68
C THR A 114 -10.13 -17.72 1.64
N MET A 115 -10.22 -16.40 1.84
CA MET A 115 -9.02 -15.56 1.88
C MET A 115 -8.12 -15.88 3.07
N SER A 116 -8.70 -16.24 4.22
CA SER A 116 -7.93 -16.66 5.40
C SER A 116 -7.09 -17.92 5.11
N LYS A 117 -7.66 -18.94 4.47
CA LYS A 117 -6.90 -20.14 4.06
C LYS A 117 -5.79 -19.81 3.05
N THR A 118 -6.04 -18.82 2.19
CA THR A 118 -5.04 -18.34 1.23
C THR A 118 -3.89 -17.63 1.95
N ALA A 119 -4.18 -16.83 2.97
CA ALA A 119 -3.18 -16.18 3.81
C ALA A 119 -2.30 -17.21 4.53
N ASP A 120 -2.89 -18.27 5.11
CA ASP A 120 -2.14 -19.37 5.75
C ASP A 120 -1.18 -20.03 4.75
N SER A 121 -1.65 -20.26 3.52
CA SER A 121 -0.83 -20.86 2.46
C SER A 121 0.34 -19.95 2.05
N ILE A 122 0.16 -18.63 2.10
CA ILE A 122 1.21 -17.65 1.80
C ILE A 122 2.27 -17.67 2.91
N ILE A 123 1.85 -17.60 4.18
CA ILE A 123 2.76 -17.64 5.34
C ILE A 123 3.58 -18.93 5.32
N ASN A 124 2.93 -20.09 5.25
CA ASN A 124 3.60 -21.39 5.23
C ASN A 124 4.61 -21.53 4.08
N LYS A 125 4.28 -20.98 2.90
CA LYS A 125 5.17 -21.03 1.73
C LYS A 125 6.37 -20.12 1.88
N ASP A 126 6.23 -18.99 2.55
CA ASP A 126 7.33 -18.04 2.75
C ASP A 126 8.25 -18.50 3.89
N GLU A 127 7.70 -19.01 5.00
CA GLU A 127 8.48 -19.62 6.09
C GLU A 127 9.39 -20.75 5.62
N GLN A 128 8.95 -21.55 4.63
CA GLN A 128 9.76 -22.62 4.06
C GLN A 128 10.93 -22.11 3.18
N LYS A 129 10.91 -20.84 2.79
CA LYS A 129 11.88 -20.27 1.85
C LYS A 129 12.87 -19.31 2.50
N GLN A 130 12.44 -18.58 3.52
CA GLN A 130 13.26 -17.52 4.11
C GLN A 130 14.14 -18.09 5.22
N THR A 131 15.45 -18.12 4.97
CA THR A 131 16.46 -18.46 5.98
C THR A 131 17.11 -17.22 6.61
N GLU A 132 16.86 -16.05 6.04
CA GLU A 132 17.41 -14.76 6.46
C GLU A 132 16.26 -13.78 6.76
N PHE A 133 16.58 -12.74 7.52
CA PHE A 133 15.64 -11.64 7.80
C PHE A 133 15.05 -11.11 6.49
N TYR A 134 13.73 -10.98 6.44
CA TYR A 134 13.03 -10.40 5.30
C TYR A 134 11.85 -9.57 5.77
N SER A 135 11.78 -8.33 5.30
CA SER A 135 10.71 -7.39 5.64
C SER A 135 10.23 -6.64 4.41
N ILE A 136 8.92 -6.58 4.24
CA ILE A 136 8.22 -5.76 3.26
C ILE A 136 7.36 -4.75 4.00
N GLU A 137 7.45 -3.48 3.61
CA GLU A 137 6.49 -2.44 3.95
C GLU A 137 5.78 -1.99 2.68
N SER A 138 4.45 -1.96 2.70
CA SER A 138 3.59 -1.61 1.57
C SER A 138 2.81 -0.33 1.87
N LYS A 139 2.90 0.64 0.96
CA LYS A 139 2.14 1.89 1.00
C LYS A 139 1.22 1.99 -0.20
N VAL A 140 -0.08 2.19 0.04
CA VAL A 140 -1.05 2.36 -1.04
C VAL A 140 -0.85 3.73 -1.70
N MET A 141 -0.74 3.72 -3.03
CA MET A 141 -0.57 4.91 -3.85
C MET A 141 -1.86 5.31 -4.56
N ASN A 142 -2.62 4.33 -5.02
CA ASN A 142 -3.90 4.55 -5.70
C ASN A 142 -4.80 3.32 -5.57
N THR A 143 -6.11 3.55 -5.56
CA THR A 143 -7.14 2.50 -5.52
C THR A 143 -8.23 2.81 -6.53
N THR A 144 -8.44 1.88 -7.46
CA THR A 144 -9.47 1.95 -8.50
C THR A 144 -10.47 0.83 -8.30
N LEU A 145 -11.75 1.17 -8.11
CA LEU A 145 -12.83 0.19 -8.18
C LEU A 145 -13.09 -0.11 -9.66
N THR A 146 -12.84 -1.34 -10.07
CA THR A 146 -13.02 -1.78 -11.46
C THR A 146 -14.39 -2.40 -11.69
N ASP A 147 -15.05 -2.84 -10.62
CA ASP A 147 -16.40 -3.40 -10.63
C ASP A 147 -17.07 -3.07 -9.29
N TYR A 148 -18.01 -2.12 -9.32
CA TYR A 148 -18.80 -1.68 -8.16
C TYR A 148 -20.05 -0.94 -8.66
N THR A 149 -21.18 -1.21 -8.04
CA THR A 149 -22.42 -0.43 -8.19
C THR A 149 -22.99 -0.12 -6.82
N PRO A 150 -23.80 0.94 -6.68
CA PRO A 150 -24.60 1.12 -5.48
C PRO A 150 -25.38 -0.16 -5.14
N ASP A 151 -25.47 -0.47 -3.84
CA ASP A 151 -26.14 -1.67 -3.29
C ASP A 151 -25.52 -3.01 -3.71
N ALA A 152 -24.31 -3.02 -4.28
CA ALA A 152 -23.63 -4.26 -4.64
C ALA A 152 -23.28 -5.10 -3.39
N THR A 153 -23.33 -6.41 -3.58
CA THR A 153 -22.85 -7.40 -2.59
C THR A 153 -21.44 -7.90 -2.89
N GLY A 154 -20.86 -7.45 -4.00
CA GLY A 154 -19.52 -7.78 -4.46
C GLY A 154 -18.84 -6.57 -5.11
N ALA A 155 -17.51 -6.54 -5.07
CA ALA A 155 -16.73 -5.53 -5.76
C ALA A 155 -15.36 -6.08 -6.17
N THR A 156 -14.79 -5.50 -7.24
CA THR A 156 -13.40 -5.74 -7.64
C THR A 156 -12.63 -4.43 -7.62
N ALA A 157 -11.40 -4.48 -7.11
CA ALA A 157 -10.52 -3.32 -7.03
C ALA A 157 -9.12 -3.65 -7.52
N GLU A 158 -8.47 -2.65 -8.10
CA GLU A 158 -7.03 -2.64 -8.37
C GLU A 158 -6.36 -1.59 -7.50
N VAL A 159 -5.27 -1.98 -6.86
CA VAL A 159 -4.55 -1.15 -5.90
C VAL A 159 -3.10 -1.06 -6.31
N SER A 160 -2.62 0.14 -6.57
CA SER A 160 -1.21 0.40 -6.80
C SER A 160 -0.52 0.63 -5.46
N VAL A 161 0.57 -0.10 -5.22
CA VAL A 161 1.30 -0.13 -3.96
C VAL A 161 2.78 0.13 -4.24
N ARG A 162 3.41 0.94 -3.39
CA ARG A 162 4.87 1.04 -3.31
C ARG A 162 5.36 0.16 -2.17
N GLN A 163 6.29 -0.73 -2.46
CA GLN A 163 6.92 -1.61 -1.48
C GLN A 163 8.34 -1.17 -1.17
N THR A 164 8.68 -1.12 0.11
CA THR A 164 10.05 -1.07 0.62
C THR A 164 10.43 -2.47 1.07
N ILE A 165 11.53 -3.01 0.57
CA ILE A 165 11.97 -4.38 0.85
C ILE A 165 13.35 -4.33 1.50
N ILE A 166 13.49 -5.00 2.64
CA ILE A 166 14.75 -5.18 3.36
C ILE A 166 14.99 -6.69 3.48
N ALA A 167 16.15 -7.14 3.03
CA ALA A 167 16.56 -8.55 3.08
C ALA A 167 17.95 -8.65 3.71
N GLY A 168 18.08 -9.40 4.80
CA GLY A 168 19.30 -9.53 5.58
C GLY A 168 19.85 -8.17 6.01
N GLN A 169 21.14 -7.94 5.74
CA GLN A 169 21.85 -6.69 6.03
C GLN A 169 21.93 -5.75 4.82
N ALA A 170 21.13 -5.98 3.78
CA ALA A 170 21.17 -5.18 2.56
C ALA A 170 20.49 -3.82 2.75
N ASN A 171 20.89 -2.86 1.91
CA ASN A 171 20.18 -1.58 1.82
C ASN A 171 18.72 -1.79 1.36
N PRO A 172 17.77 -0.96 1.83
CA PRO A 172 16.39 -1.02 1.36
C PRO A 172 16.29 -0.88 -0.16
N SER A 173 15.41 -1.68 -0.75
CA SER A 173 15.05 -1.57 -2.17
C SER A 173 13.58 -1.21 -2.33
N TYR A 174 13.22 -0.62 -3.47
CA TYR A 174 11.86 -0.13 -3.73
C TYR A 174 11.27 -0.77 -4.97
N GLN A 175 9.99 -1.13 -4.90
CA GLN A 175 9.23 -1.70 -6.02
C GLN A 175 7.83 -1.09 -6.09
N ASN A 176 7.30 -0.88 -7.29
CA ASN A 176 5.88 -0.57 -7.47
C ASN A 176 5.17 -1.83 -7.95
N LYS A 177 4.06 -2.19 -7.32
CA LYS A 177 3.22 -3.33 -7.70
C LYS A 177 1.76 -2.92 -7.81
N THR A 178 1.00 -3.69 -8.56
CA THR A 178 -0.46 -3.61 -8.55
C THR A 178 -1.01 -4.90 -7.96
N ALA A 179 -1.96 -4.78 -7.04
CA ALA A 179 -2.73 -5.90 -6.55
C ALA A 179 -4.16 -5.84 -7.11
N ARG A 180 -4.76 -6.99 -7.35
CA ARG A 180 -6.20 -7.12 -7.59
C ARG A 180 -6.86 -7.79 -6.40
N LEU A 181 -7.94 -7.20 -5.93
CA LEU A 181 -8.77 -7.69 -4.83
C LEU A 181 -10.19 -7.95 -5.32
N THR A 182 -10.78 -9.02 -4.81
CA THR A 182 -12.24 -9.22 -4.85
C THR A 182 -12.79 -9.11 -3.43
N LEU A 183 -13.94 -8.47 -3.29
CA LEU A 183 -14.60 -8.23 -2.02
C LEU A 183 -16.05 -8.71 -2.10
N VAL A 184 -16.56 -9.18 -0.96
CA VAL A 184 -17.95 -9.59 -0.78
C VAL A 184 -18.51 -9.00 0.50
N LYS A 185 -19.79 -8.64 0.49
CA LYS A 185 -20.49 -8.12 1.66
C LYS A 185 -21.10 -9.28 2.43
N VAL A 186 -20.66 -9.47 3.68
CA VAL A 186 -21.13 -10.53 4.59
C VAL A 186 -21.74 -9.86 5.81
N LYS A 187 -23.05 -10.03 6.01
CA LYS A 187 -23.79 -9.40 7.14
C LYS A 187 -23.49 -7.90 7.23
N ASP A 188 -23.67 -7.18 6.12
CA ASP A 188 -23.41 -5.73 5.97
C ASP A 188 -21.96 -5.28 6.18
N THR A 189 -21.01 -6.20 6.26
CA THR A 189 -19.58 -5.88 6.37
C THR A 189 -18.83 -6.34 5.13
N TRP A 190 -18.06 -5.45 4.52
CA TRP A 190 -17.17 -5.79 3.41
C TRP A 190 -16.00 -6.64 3.88
N LYS A 191 -15.78 -7.77 3.21
CA LYS A 191 -14.66 -8.68 3.43
C LYS A 191 -13.93 -8.94 2.12
N VAL A 192 -12.61 -9.06 2.22
CA VAL A 192 -11.75 -9.46 1.10
C VAL A 192 -11.87 -10.97 0.91
N ASP A 193 -12.24 -11.36 -0.31
CA ASP A 193 -12.41 -12.75 -0.70
C ASP A 193 -11.20 -13.30 -1.46
N SER A 194 -10.51 -12.44 -2.22
CA SER A 194 -9.22 -12.79 -2.82
C SER A 194 -8.29 -11.59 -2.91
N PHE A 195 -6.99 -11.88 -2.89
CA PHE A 195 -5.91 -10.92 -3.10
C PHE A 195 -4.82 -11.56 -3.94
N ARG A 196 -4.34 -10.86 -4.97
CA ARG A 196 -3.16 -11.28 -5.74
C ARG A 196 -2.39 -10.10 -6.29
N TRP A 197 -1.08 -10.22 -6.34
CA TRP A 197 -0.22 -9.33 -7.14
C TRP A 197 -0.42 -9.63 -8.64
N LEU A 198 -0.38 -8.58 -9.47
CA LEU A 198 -0.44 -8.64 -10.93
C LEU A 198 0.96 -8.60 -11.56
#